data_AF-A0A8I1DK39-F1
#
_entry.id   AF-A0A8I1DK39-F1
#
_cell.length_a   1.000
_cell.length_b   1.000
_cell.length_c   1.000
_cell.angle_alpha   90.00
_cell.angle_beta   90.00
_cell.angle_gamma   90.00
#
_symmetry.space_group_name_H-M   'P 1'
#
loop_
_entity.id
_entity.type
_entity.pdbx_description
1 polymer ?
#
loop_
_entity_poly.entity_id
_entity_poly.type
_entity_poly.pdbx_seq_one_letter_code
_entity_poly.pdbx_strand_id
1 'polypeptide(L)'
;MKKLFLTVGLSVLCSTAFAKANTITVTVKKIEGFSESGDAFTFKATNGKRYMVYNAGGASPIQGEEFISSSSKSKKVICLRLSAEQTQPRMVESVRQGKCK
;
A
#
# COMPACT_ATOMS: atom_id res chain seq x y z
N MET A 1 -26.02 -48.93 30.70
CA MET A 1 -24.76 -48.16 30.51
C MET A 1 -25.01 -47.07 29.48
N LYS A 2 -24.73 -45.81 29.83
CA LYS A 2 -24.87 -44.59 29.00
C LYS A 2 -23.94 -44.63 27.78
N LYS A 3 -24.42 -44.33 26.56
CA LYS A 3 -23.59 -43.82 25.42
C LYS A 3 -24.48 -42.98 24.49
N LEU A 4 -24.52 -41.65 24.68
CA LEU A 4 -23.70 -40.60 24.03
C LEU A 4 -24.16 -40.28 22.60
N PHE A 5 -24.89 -39.16 22.51
CA PHE A 5 -25.19 -38.42 21.28
C PHE A 5 -23.89 -37.83 20.72
N LEU A 6 -23.68 -37.93 19.40
CA LEU A 6 -22.65 -37.15 18.71
C LEU A 6 -23.21 -36.59 17.41
N THR A 7 -23.75 -35.38 17.49
CA THR A 7 -24.12 -34.54 16.35
C THR A 7 -22.86 -34.00 15.70
N VAL A 8 -22.56 -34.44 14.48
CA VAL A 8 -21.49 -33.89 13.64
C VAL A 8 -22.08 -32.74 12.83
N GLY A 9 -22.02 -31.53 13.38
CA GLY A 9 -22.25 -30.29 12.65
C GLY A 9 -20.92 -29.57 12.47
N LEU A 10 -20.24 -29.78 11.34
CA LEU A 10 -19.05 -29.02 10.99
C LEU A 10 -19.27 -28.26 9.69
N SER A 11 -20.15 -27.26 9.75
CA SER A 11 -20.23 -26.22 8.72
C SER A 11 -19.03 -25.28 8.89
N VAL A 12 -17.90 -25.62 8.28
CA VAL A 12 -16.77 -24.71 8.10
C VAL A 12 -17.18 -23.68 7.05
N LEU A 13 -17.88 -22.63 7.49
CA LEU A 13 -18.01 -21.40 6.73
C LEU A 13 -16.64 -20.74 6.71
N CYS A 14 -15.81 -21.15 5.75
CA CYS A 14 -14.60 -20.43 5.39
C CYS A 14 -15.05 -19.12 4.74
N SER A 15 -15.39 -18.14 5.57
CA SER A 15 -15.64 -16.77 5.12
C SER A 15 -14.34 -16.26 4.51
N THR A 16 -14.26 -16.29 3.18
CA THR A 16 -13.25 -15.58 2.41
C THR A 16 -13.39 -14.10 2.72
N ALA A 17 -12.70 -13.65 3.77
CA ALA A 17 -12.52 -12.25 4.05
C ALA A 17 -11.70 -11.70 2.87
N PHE A 18 -12.39 -11.10 1.90
CA PHE A 18 -11.75 -10.28 0.90
C PHE A 18 -11.01 -9.17 1.65
N ALA A 19 -9.69 -9.33 1.79
CA ALA A 19 -8.84 -8.33 2.39
C ALA A 19 -9.07 -7.02 1.63
N LYS A 20 -9.61 -6.02 2.33
CA LYS A 20 -9.90 -4.70 1.76
C LYS A 20 -8.60 -4.17 1.15
N ALA A 21 -8.64 -3.87 -0.16
CA ALA A 21 -7.48 -3.30 -0.85
C ALA A 21 -7.02 -2.06 -0.06
N ASN A 22 -5.77 -2.07 0.39
CA ASN A 22 -5.23 -1.05 1.30
C ASN A 22 -4.86 0.20 0.49
N THR A 23 -5.85 0.81 -0.17
CA THR A 23 -5.65 1.92 -1.10
C THR A 23 -6.07 3.24 -0.48
N ILE A 24 -5.29 4.29 -0.70
CA ILE A 24 -5.56 5.63 -0.19
C ILE A 24 -5.38 6.68 -1.28
N THR A 25 -6.24 7.70 -1.26
CA THR A 25 -6.09 8.87 -2.14
C THR A 25 -5.31 9.94 -1.42
N VAL A 26 -4.23 10.43 -2.03
CA VAL A 26 -3.41 11.51 -1.48
C VAL A 26 -2.97 12.49 -2.56
N THR A 27 -2.51 13.66 -2.13
CA THR A 27 -1.68 14.56 -2.94
C THR A 27 -0.30 14.62 -2.32
N VAL A 28 0.74 14.55 -3.14
CA VAL A 28 2.12 14.66 -2.67
C VAL A 28 2.42 16.12 -2.36
N LYS A 29 2.83 16.38 -1.11
CA LYS A 29 3.20 17.72 -0.63
C LYS A 29 4.67 18.02 -0.92
N LYS A 30 5.55 17.07 -0.65
CA LYS A 30 7.00 17.21 -0.84
C LYS A 30 7.65 15.83 -0.90
N ILE A 31 8.63 15.67 -1.79
CA ILE A 31 9.58 14.54 -1.78
C ILE A 31 10.73 14.92 -0.83
N GLU A 32 10.99 14.10 0.19
CA GLU A 32 11.90 14.46 1.29
C GLU A 32 13.33 14.00 1.08
N GLY A 33 13.55 12.82 0.49
CA GLY A 33 14.91 12.34 0.22
C GLY A 33 14.95 10.91 -0.29
N PHE A 34 16.13 10.54 -0.80
CA PHE A 34 16.48 9.20 -1.24
C PHE A 34 17.35 8.51 -0.16
N SER A 35 17.36 7.19 -0.12
CA SER A 35 18.38 6.45 0.64
C SER A 35 19.76 6.66 0.03
N GLU A 36 20.82 6.42 0.81
CA GLU A 36 22.21 6.57 0.35
C GLU A 36 22.51 5.71 -0.89
N SER A 37 21.90 4.53 -0.98
CA SER A 37 22.02 3.63 -2.13
C SER A 37 21.10 3.99 -3.31
N GLY A 38 20.18 4.95 -3.14
CA GLY A 38 19.15 5.26 -4.14
C GLY A 38 18.01 4.25 -4.22
N ASP A 39 18.05 3.19 -3.39
CA ASP A 39 17.09 2.08 -3.37
C ASP A 39 15.70 2.47 -2.88
N ALA A 40 15.55 3.64 -2.27
CA ALA A 40 14.30 4.07 -1.69
C ALA A 40 14.18 5.58 -1.71
N PHE A 41 12.94 6.07 -1.68
CA PHE A 41 12.68 7.47 -1.40
C PHE A 41 11.44 7.65 -0.55
N THR A 42 11.39 8.79 0.12
CA THR A 42 10.27 9.15 1.00
C THR A 42 9.57 10.40 0.50
N PHE A 43 8.26 10.45 0.71
CA PHE A 43 7.47 11.64 0.42
C PHE A 43 6.40 11.88 1.48
N LYS A 44 6.10 13.15 1.70
CA LYS A 44 5.04 13.61 2.59
C LYS A 44 3.79 13.92 1.79
N ALA A 45 2.64 13.40 2.23
CA ALA A 45 1.34 13.71 1.67
C ALA A 45 0.72 14.95 2.33
N THR A 46 -0.31 15.52 1.69
CA THR A 46 -1.08 16.66 2.21
C THR A 46 -1.79 16.36 3.53
N ASN A 47 -2.10 15.09 3.81
CA ASN A 47 -2.65 14.66 5.10
C ASN A 47 -1.59 14.59 6.22
N GLY A 48 -0.35 14.98 5.95
CA GLY A 48 0.75 14.98 6.91
C GLY A 48 1.48 13.65 7.08
N LYS A 49 0.93 12.54 6.57
CA LYS A 49 1.59 11.22 6.60
C LYS A 49 2.76 11.14 5.64
N ARG A 50 3.76 10.35 6.02
CA ARG A 50 4.92 10.02 5.20
C ARG A 50 4.78 8.61 4.65
N TYR A 51 5.23 8.42 3.42
CA TYR A 51 5.25 7.13 2.75
C TYR A 51 6.65 6.88 2.20
N MET A 52 7.08 5.63 2.27
CA MET A 52 8.34 5.17 1.70
C MET A 52 8.07 4.25 0.50
N VAL A 53 8.76 4.54 -0.58
CA VAL A 53 8.82 3.71 -1.77
C VAL A 53 10.19 3.04 -1.77
N TYR A 54 10.22 1.72 -1.93
CA TYR A 54 11.44 0.96 -2.12
C TYR A 54 11.50 0.47 -3.56
N ASN A 55 12.57 0.82 -4.25
CA ASN A 55 12.91 0.51 -5.63
C ASN A 55 14.37 0.01 -5.62
N ALA A 56 14.58 -1.30 -5.43
CA ALA A 56 15.89 -1.95 -5.28
C ALA A 56 16.91 -1.47 -6.34
N GLY A 57 17.82 -0.56 -5.98
CA GLY A 57 18.84 -0.01 -6.87
C GLY A 57 18.34 0.91 -7.98
N GLY A 58 17.10 1.39 -7.93
CA GLY A 58 16.48 2.08 -9.06
C GLY A 58 16.17 1.17 -10.26
N ALA A 59 16.54 -0.12 -10.18
CA ALA A 59 16.44 -1.08 -11.27
C ALA A 59 15.03 -1.67 -11.43
N SER A 60 14.12 -1.40 -10.48
CA SER A 60 12.76 -1.97 -10.46
C SER A 60 11.77 -0.94 -9.91
N PRO A 61 11.46 0.11 -10.70
CA PRO A 61 10.49 1.13 -10.29
C PRO A 61 9.15 0.50 -9.98
N ILE A 62 8.48 1.04 -8.97
CA ILE A 62 7.11 0.61 -8.68
C ILE A 62 6.19 1.10 -9.79
N GLN A 63 5.13 0.35 -10.06
CA GLN A 63 4.15 0.76 -11.06
C GLN A 63 3.57 2.13 -10.69
N GLY A 64 3.68 3.10 -11.62
CA GLY A 64 3.13 4.45 -11.47
C GLY A 64 3.97 5.40 -10.61
N GLU A 65 5.23 5.08 -10.31
CA GLU A 65 6.14 5.94 -9.54
C GLU A 65 6.20 7.37 -10.09
N GLU A 66 6.12 7.55 -11.40
CA GLU A 66 6.12 8.88 -12.04
C GLU A 66 4.98 9.80 -11.57
N PHE A 67 3.87 9.22 -11.13
CA PHE A 67 2.73 9.99 -10.61
C PHE A 67 3.03 10.62 -9.26
N ILE A 68 3.96 10.08 -8.47
CA ILE A 68 4.38 10.70 -7.20
C ILE A 68 5.12 12.01 -7.51
N SER A 69 6.09 11.94 -8.42
CA SER A 69 6.84 13.10 -8.90
C SER A 69 5.94 14.13 -9.58
N SER A 70 5.02 13.67 -10.43
CA SER A 70 4.02 14.52 -11.09
C SER A 70 3.07 15.18 -10.08
N SER A 71 2.60 14.44 -9.09
CA SER A 71 1.74 14.94 -8.01
C SER A 71 2.45 16.03 -7.20
N SER A 72 3.73 15.84 -6.87
CA SER A 72 4.51 16.84 -6.12
C SER A 72 4.65 18.16 -6.86
N LYS A 73 4.68 18.14 -8.20
CA LYS A 73 4.82 19.35 -9.04
C LYS A 73 3.46 20.00 -9.35
N SER A 74 2.46 19.18 -9.68
CA SER A 74 1.17 19.63 -10.22
C SER A 74 0.02 19.62 -9.22
N LYS A 75 0.25 19.16 -7.99
CA LYS A 75 -0.76 18.97 -6.93
C LYS A 75 -1.90 18.04 -7.32
N LYS A 76 -1.74 17.24 -8.37
CA LYS A 76 -2.72 16.23 -8.81
C LYS A 76 -2.87 15.14 -7.75
N VAL A 77 -4.10 14.67 -7.55
CA VAL A 77 -4.39 13.54 -6.67
C VAL A 77 -3.93 12.23 -7.30
N ILE A 78 -3.44 11.34 -6.45
CA ILE A 78 -2.99 9.99 -6.81
C ILE A 78 -3.58 8.97 -5.83
N CYS A 79 -3.77 7.75 -6.31
CA CYS A 79 -4.18 6.61 -5.50
C CYS A 79 -2.94 5.77 -5.22
N LEU A 80 -2.59 5.64 -3.95
CA LEU A 80 -1.54 4.74 -3.50
C LEU A 80 -2.17 3.40 -3.13
N ARG A 81 -1.61 2.31 -3.61
CA ARG A 81 -1.83 0.98 -3.06
C ARG A 81 -0.74 0.71 -2.04
N LEU A 82 -1.14 0.60 -0.78
CA LEU A 82 -0.22 0.31 0.32
C LEU A 82 0.04 -1.18 0.41
N SER A 83 1.25 -1.54 0.83
CA SER A 83 1.59 -2.92 1.19
C SER A 83 0.69 -3.40 2.33
N ALA A 84 0.36 -4.69 2.31
CA ALA A 84 -0.32 -5.34 3.43
C ALA A 84 0.53 -5.25 4.71
N GLU A 85 1.86 -5.30 4.56
CA GLU A 85 2.82 -5.19 5.65
C GLU A 85 3.43 -3.78 5.69
N GLN A 86 2.89 -2.92 6.54
CA GLN A 86 3.40 -1.55 6.73
C GLN A 86 4.70 -1.47 7.55
N THR A 87 5.20 -2.61 8.05
CA THR A 87 6.47 -2.74 8.78
C THR A 87 7.65 -3.00 7.86
N GLN A 88 7.41 -3.35 6.59
CA GLN A 88 8.46 -3.56 5.59
C GLN A 88 8.96 -2.22 5.03
N PRO A 89 10.20 -2.17 4.48
CA PRO A 89 10.74 -0.96 3.86
C PRO A 89 9.87 -0.43 2.70
N ARG A 90 9.03 -1.29 2.10
CA ARG A 90 8.12 -0.91 1.03
C ARG A 90 6.71 -0.68 1.57
N MET A 91 6.35 0.59 1.81
CA MET A 91 4.98 0.94 2.21
C MET A 91 4.03 1.07 1.02
N VAL A 92 4.55 1.41 -0.16
CA VAL A 92 3.76 1.62 -1.39
C VAL A 92 4.07 0.52 -2.40
N GLU A 93 3.06 -0.24 -2.79
CA GLU A 93 3.16 -1.27 -3.82
C GLU A 93 3.06 -0.69 -5.23
N SER A 94 2.08 0.18 -5.45
CA SER A 94 1.85 0.82 -6.74
C SER A 94 1.09 2.13 -6.59
N VAL A 95 1.13 2.92 -7.64
CA VAL A 95 0.49 4.23 -7.72
C VAL A 95 -0.33 4.31 -8.99
N ARG A 96 -1.49 4.94 -8.89
CA ARG A 96 -2.34 5.27 -10.03
C ARG A 96 -2.67 6.74 -10.02
N GLN A 97 -2.83 7.31 -11.21
CA GLN A 97 -3.35 8.66 -11.34
C GLN A 97 -4.82 8.74 -10.88
N GLY A 98 -5.17 9.83 -10.20
CA GLY A 98 -6.55 10.09 -9.79
C GLY A 98 -6.90 9.54 -8.41
N LYS A 99 -8.18 9.53 -8.08
CA LYS A 99 -8.69 8.98 -6.82
C LYS A 99 -8.76 7.46 -6.88
N CYS A 100 -8.68 6.80 -5.74
CA CYS A 100 -8.95 5.37 -5.62
C CYS A 100 -10.41 5.07 -6.02
N LYS A 101 -10.64 3.92 -6.63
CA LYS A 101 -11.95 3.43 -7.04
C LYS A 101 -12.40 2.32 -6.10
#